data_AF-A0AAX6I731-F1
#
_entry.id   AF-A0AAX6I731-F1
#
_cell.length_a   1.000
_cell.length_b   1.000
_cell.length_c   1.000
_cell.angle_alpha   90.00
_cell.angle_beta   90.00
_cell.angle_gamma   90.00
#
_symmetry.space_group_name_H-M   'P 1'
#
loop_
_entity.id
_entity.type
_entity.pdbx_description
1 polymer ?
#
loop_
_entity_poly.entity_id
_entity_poly.type
_entity_poly.pdbx_seq_one_letter_code
_entity_poly.pdbx_strand_id
1 'polypeptide(L)'
;MSLVPGEPDLAEIVKAEREWVSQTLQEHGAILFRGFGICCAEDFSRVIMALGWDEFRYTGVAGADRVKLAERVYTASGIPLDTMITFHHEMAMMRNFPRRVIFFGQQPAAAGGQTSFIPSNILVEKLQEEMPEVVEKFEQDGIIYTLHTKSKYIGTSTIDTECTVWQRMLKTTNLVEAEKRALEMLNCDKVKFNN
;
A
#
# COMPACT_ATOMS: atom_id res chain seq x y z
N MET A 1 -17.77 0.06 -26.72
CA MET A 1 -18.63 0.14 -25.53
C MET A 1 -19.84 -0.76 -25.79
N SER A 2 -19.77 -2.01 -25.33
CA SER A 2 -20.89 -2.96 -25.39
C SER A 2 -21.18 -3.37 -23.97
N LEU A 3 -22.15 -2.69 -23.35
CA LEU A 3 -22.78 -3.19 -22.13
C LEU A 3 -23.63 -4.38 -22.55
N VAL A 4 -23.21 -5.59 -22.17
CA VAL A 4 -24.03 -6.78 -22.31
C VAL A 4 -25.23 -6.59 -21.37
N PRO A 5 -26.47 -6.56 -21.86
CA PRO A 5 -27.63 -6.42 -20.98
C PRO A 5 -27.73 -7.64 -20.05
N GLY A 6 -27.68 -7.41 -18.74
CA GLY A 6 -27.97 -8.44 -17.72
C GLY A 6 -26.85 -8.80 -16.75
N GLU A 7 -25.63 -8.28 -16.90
CA GLU A 7 -24.61 -8.45 -15.86
C GLU A 7 -24.89 -7.52 -14.67
N PRO A 8 -24.78 -8.01 -13.41
CA PRO A 8 -24.95 -7.18 -12.23
C PRO A 8 -23.91 -6.05 -12.19
N ASP A 9 -24.34 -4.80 -12.01
CA ASP A 9 -23.42 -3.66 -11.85
C ASP A 9 -22.85 -3.67 -10.42
N LEU A 10 -21.55 -3.96 -10.29
CA LEU A 10 -20.87 -4.02 -9.00
C LEU A 10 -20.97 -2.70 -8.24
N ALA A 11 -20.93 -1.55 -8.92
CA ALA A 11 -21.02 -0.26 -8.25
C ALA A 11 -22.39 -0.05 -7.60
N GLU A 12 -23.48 -0.45 -8.26
CA GLU A 12 -24.81 -0.37 -7.67
C GLU A 12 -24.99 -1.37 -6.52
N ILE A 13 -24.42 -2.58 -6.65
CA ILE A 13 -24.46 -3.60 -5.59
C ILE A 13 -23.71 -3.12 -4.35
N VAL A 14 -22.44 -2.70 -4.47
CA VAL A 14 -21.68 -2.28 -3.29
C VAL A 14 -22.26 -1.02 -2.65
N LYS A 15 -22.94 -0.17 -3.43
CA LYS A 15 -23.64 1.01 -2.92
C LYS A 15 -24.88 0.64 -2.11
N ALA A 16 -25.64 -0.36 -2.54
CA ALA A 16 -26.80 -0.88 -1.81
C ALA A 16 -26.36 -1.66 -0.55
N GLU A 17 -25.25 -2.39 -0.64
CA GLU A 17 -24.78 -3.34 0.38
C GLU A 17 -23.57 -2.85 1.18
N ARG A 18 -23.38 -1.52 1.33
CA ARG A 18 -22.19 -0.94 1.99
C ARG A 18 -21.93 -1.49 3.39
N GLU A 19 -23.00 -1.70 4.15
CA GLU A 19 -22.92 -2.23 5.50
C GLU A 19 -22.44 -3.68 5.48
N TRP A 20 -23.06 -4.51 4.65
CA TRP A 20 -22.63 -5.90 4.45
C TRP A 20 -21.17 -5.96 4.02
N VAL A 21 -20.75 -5.20 3.01
CA VAL A 21 -19.34 -5.14 2.57
C VAL A 21 -18.40 -4.76 3.72
N SER A 22 -18.80 -3.78 4.54
CA SER A 22 -17.97 -3.33 5.66
C SER A 22 -17.85 -4.39 6.77
N GLN A 23 -18.95 -5.08 7.10
CA GLN A 23 -18.98 -6.15 8.09
C GLN A 23 -18.22 -7.38 7.61
N THR A 24 -18.46 -7.83 6.37
CA THR A 24 -17.74 -8.95 5.75
C THR A 24 -16.24 -8.67 5.69
N LEU A 25 -15.82 -7.45 5.35
CA LEU A 25 -14.40 -7.09 5.33
C LEU A 25 -13.79 -7.09 6.74
N GLN A 26 -14.56 -6.65 7.75
CA GLN A 26 -14.10 -6.66 9.14
C GLN A 26 -13.96 -8.10 9.68
N GLU A 27 -14.87 -9.00 9.32
CA GLU A 27 -14.87 -10.39 9.77
C GLU A 27 -13.78 -11.22 9.09
N HIS A 28 -13.61 -11.07 7.77
CA HIS A 28 -12.73 -11.94 6.98
C HIS A 28 -11.39 -11.30 6.59
N GLY A 29 -11.22 -9.99 6.76
CA GLY A 29 -10.00 -9.25 6.42
C GLY A 29 -9.81 -8.96 4.93
N ALA A 30 -10.48 -9.67 4.02
CA ALA A 30 -10.46 -9.42 2.58
C ALA A 30 -11.75 -9.87 1.89
N ILE A 31 -12.09 -9.22 0.76
CA ILE A 31 -13.21 -9.61 -0.11
C ILE A 31 -12.72 -9.65 -1.56
N LEU A 32 -13.06 -10.72 -2.28
CA LEU A 32 -12.85 -10.82 -3.73
C LEU A 32 -14.17 -10.69 -4.47
N PHE A 33 -14.33 -9.62 -5.24
CA PHE A 33 -15.42 -9.48 -6.20
C PHE A 33 -14.99 -10.08 -7.53
N ARG A 34 -15.72 -11.08 -8.03
CA ARG A 34 -15.42 -11.81 -9.28
C ARG A 34 -16.68 -11.99 -10.11
N GLY A 35 -16.53 -11.92 -11.44
CA GLY A 35 -17.64 -12.12 -12.39
C GLY A 35 -18.41 -10.85 -12.70
N PHE A 36 -17.78 -9.69 -12.55
CA PHE A 36 -18.35 -8.37 -12.86
C PHE A 36 -17.64 -7.77 -14.08
N GLY A 37 -18.38 -7.05 -14.93
CA GLY A 37 -17.87 -6.39 -16.14
C GLY A 37 -17.03 -5.13 -15.91
N ILE A 38 -16.06 -5.17 -14.99
CA ILE A 38 -15.13 -4.06 -14.71
C ILE A 38 -13.91 -4.20 -15.63
N CYS A 39 -13.79 -3.33 -16.63
CA CYS A 39 -12.80 -3.49 -17.71
C CYS A 39 -11.73 -2.40 -17.76
N CYS A 40 -11.95 -1.26 -17.09
CA CYS A 40 -11.01 -0.13 -17.11
C CYS A 40 -10.95 0.61 -15.76
N ALA A 41 -10.05 1.59 -15.68
CA ALA A 41 -9.85 2.39 -14.48
C ALA A 41 -11.10 3.21 -14.10
N GLU A 42 -11.89 3.65 -15.08
CA GLU A 42 -13.13 4.41 -14.86
C GLU A 42 -14.23 3.53 -14.25
N ASP A 43 -14.40 2.30 -14.74
CA ASP A 43 -15.34 1.34 -14.15
C ASP A 43 -14.95 1.02 -12.70
N PHE A 44 -13.65 0.78 -12.47
CA PHE A 44 -13.14 0.53 -11.14
C PHE A 44 -13.32 1.76 -10.23
N SER A 45 -13.06 2.96 -10.72
CA SER A 45 -13.29 4.22 -10.00
C SER A 45 -14.74 4.36 -9.56
N ARG A 46 -15.72 4.00 -10.41
CA ARG A 46 -17.14 3.99 -10.03
C ARG A 46 -17.40 3.08 -8.83
N VAL A 47 -16.81 1.88 -8.80
CA VAL A 47 -16.91 0.95 -7.66
C VAL A 47 -16.29 1.55 -6.40
N ILE A 48 -15.09 2.14 -6.51
CA ILE A 48 -14.41 2.81 -5.38
C ILE A 48 -15.27 3.93 -4.78
N MET A 49 -15.86 4.77 -5.63
CA MET A 49 -16.74 5.85 -5.20
C MET A 49 -18.05 5.30 -4.60
N ALA A 50 -18.57 4.21 -5.15
CA ALA A 50 -19.76 3.55 -4.65
C ALA A 50 -19.59 2.96 -3.25
N LEU A 51 -18.38 2.54 -2.84
CA LEU A 51 -18.11 2.09 -1.46
C LEU A 51 -18.30 3.19 -0.41
N GLY A 52 -18.17 4.48 -0.79
CA GLY A 52 -18.44 5.61 0.10
C GLY A 52 -17.38 5.83 1.20
N TRP A 53 -16.21 5.20 1.10
CA TRP A 53 -15.11 5.40 2.03
C TRP A 53 -14.30 6.65 1.70
N ASP A 54 -13.69 7.25 2.73
CA ASP A 54 -12.76 8.37 2.57
C ASP A 54 -11.51 7.93 1.81
N GLU A 55 -10.99 8.83 0.96
CA GLU A 55 -9.73 8.61 0.24
C GLU A 55 -8.54 8.78 1.18
N PHE A 56 -7.67 7.79 1.22
CA PHE A 56 -6.32 7.98 1.73
C PHE A 56 -5.47 8.67 0.66
N ARG A 57 -5.11 9.94 0.89
CA ARG A 57 -4.30 10.71 -0.07
C ARG A 57 -2.83 10.29 0.02
N TYR A 58 -2.32 9.70 -1.06
CA TYR A 58 -0.91 9.36 -1.18
C TYR A 58 -0.06 10.62 -1.31
N THR A 59 0.96 10.77 -0.45
CA THR A 59 1.83 11.96 -0.39
C THR A 59 3.21 11.78 -1.03
N GLY A 60 3.45 10.65 -1.72
CA GLY A 60 4.67 10.43 -2.50
C GLY A 60 5.91 10.16 -1.66
N VAL A 61 5.77 9.40 -0.57
CA VAL A 61 6.87 9.21 0.40
C VAL A 61 7.41 7.77 0.43
N ALA A 62 6.74 6.84 -0.23
CA ALA A 62 7.12 5.42 -0.23
C ALA A 62 7.73 4.95 -1.57
N GLY A 63 8.18 5.87 -2.42
CA GLY A 63 9.11 5.54 -3.52
C GLY A 63 8.52 4.79 -4.69
N ALA A 64 7.20 4.59 -4.69
CA ALA A 64 6.50 4.06 -5.83
C ALA A 64 5.94 5.25 -6.62
N ASP A 65 6.50 5.49 -7.80
CA ASP A 65 5.88 6.38 -8.76
C ASP A 65 4.49 5.82 -9.09
N ARG A 66 3.45 6.60 -8.81
CA ARG A 66 2.05 6.24 -9.05
C ARG A 66 1.52 7.13 -10.17
N VAL A 67 1.03 6.53 -11.26
CA VAL A 67 0.34 7.27 -12.31
C VAL A 67 -1.16 7.25 -12.00
N LYS A 68 -1.78 8.43 -11.91
CA LYS A 68 -3.24 8.54 -11.78
C LYS A 68 -3.89 8.14 -13.09
N LEU A 69 -4.73 7.10 -13.06
CA LEU A 69 -5.46 6.60 -14.24
C LEU A 69 -6.90 7.11 -14.27
N ALA A 70 -7.55 7.19 -13.10
CA ALA A 70 -8.89 7.73 -12.93
C ALA A 70 -9.05 8.32 -11.52
N GLU A 71 -10.24 8.78 -11.16
CA GLU A 71 -10.49 9.34 -9.83
C GLU A 71 -10.29 8.26 -8.75
N ARG A 72 -9.39 8.52 -7.79
CA ARG A 72 -8.95 7.58 -6.74
C ARG A 72 -8.32 6.28 -7.24
N VAL A 73 -7.95 6.18 -8.52
CA VAL A 73 -7.32 5.00 -9.11
C VAL A 73 -5.94 5.37 -9.65
N TYR A 74 -4.94 4.63 -9.17
CA TYR A 74 -3.55 4.81 -9.54
C TYR A 74 -2.95 3.46 -9.95
N THR A 75 -1.90 3.48 -10.77
CA THR A 75 -1.07 2.28 -10.99
C THR A 75 -0.49 1.79 -9.66
N ALA A 76 -0.17 0.51 -9.57
CA ALA A 76 0.64 -0.02 -8.48
C ALA A 76 2.10 0.45 -8.63
N SER A 77 3.09 -0.38 -8.30
CA SER A 77 4.50 0.02 -8.36
C SER A 77 5.09 -0.30 -9.73
N GLY A 78 6.04 0.51 -10.20
CA GLY A 78 6.85 0.23 -11.39
C GLY A 78 8.01 -0.74 -11.14
N ILE A 79 7.90 -1.62 -10.14
CA ILE A 79 8.96 -2.59 -9.80
C ILE A 79 9.09 -3.60 -10.96
N PRO A 80 10.30 -4.07 -11.30
CA PRO A 80 10.49 -5.10 -12.32
C PRO A 80 9.62 -6.34 -12.10
N LEU A 81 9.11 -6.92 -13.18
CA LEU A 81 8.13 -8.02 -13.14
C LEU A 81 8.68 -9.33 -12.56
N ASP A 82 10.01 -9.49 -12.53
CA ASP A 82 10.72 -10.64 -11.97
C ASP A 82 11.06 -10.47 -10.48
N THR A 83 10.69 -9.34 -9.86
CA THR A 83 10.97 -9.07 -8.46
C THR A 83 9.86 -9.61 -7.56
N MET A 84 10.22 -10.48 -6.62
CA MET A 84 9.31 -10.89 -5.55
C MET A 84 9.16 -9.76 -4.53
N ILE A 85 7.92 -9.29 -4.34
CA ILE A 85 7.57 -8.35 -3.29
C ILE A 85 7.30 -9.15 -2.00
N THR A 86 8.03 -8.86 -0.93
CA THR A 86 7.87 -9.52 0.37
C THR A 86 6.57 -9.10 1.06
N PHE A 87 6.05 -9.92 1.97
CA PHE A 87 4.90 -9.54 2.80
C PHE A 87 5.21 -8.29 3.63
N HIS A 88 4.26 -7.35 3.63
CA HIS A 88 4.31 -6.13 4.42
C HIS A 88 2.89 -5.56 4.56
N HIS A 89 2.69 -4.71 5.57
CA HIS A 89 1.54 -3.81 5.59
C HIS A 89 1.84 -2.57 4.73
N GLU A 90 0.86 -2.11 3.96
CA GLU A 90 1.01 -0.91 3.12
C GLU A 90 1.39 0.28 4.00
N MET A 91 2.52 0.93 3.68
CA MET A 91 3.03 2.08 4.42
C MET A 91 3.29 1.82 5.92
N ALA A 92 3.69 0.60 6.31
CA ALA A 92 3.92 0.20 7.71
C ALA A 92 4.86 1.11 8.52
N MET A 93 5.78 1.82 7.85
CA MET A 93 6.72 2.73 8.50
C MET A 93 6.20 4.16 8.66
N MET A 94 5.00 4.47 8.14
CA MET A 94 4.44 5.83 8.13
C MET A 94 3.51 6.04 9.33
N ARG A 95 3.46 7.25 9.90
CA ARG A 95 2.50 7.58 10.96
C ARG A 95 1.06 7.53 10.47
N ASN A 96 0.82 7.96 9.24
CA ASN A 96 -0.47 7.90 8.59
C ASN A 96 -0.40 6.86 7.47
N PHE A 97 -1.21 5.81 7.58
CA PHE A 97 -1.23 4.67 6.67
C PHE A 97 -2.68 4.33 6.29
N PRO A 98 -2.91 3.71 5.12
CA PRO A 98 -4.26 3.38 4.69
C PRO A 98 -4.86 2.29 5.56
N ARG A 99 -6.14 2.45 5.93
CA ARG A 99 -6.89 1.42 6.66
C ARG A 99 -7.35 0.27 5.77
N ARG A 100 -7.39 0.49 4.45
CA ARG A 100 -7.86 -0.45 3.43
C ARG A 100 -7.06 -0.23 2.15
N VAL A 101 -6.79 -1.31 1.43
CA VAL A 101 -6.20 -1.28 0.09
C VAL A 101 -7.13 -2.07 -0.83
N ILE A 102 -7.35 -1.57 -2.04
CA ILE A 102 -8.26 -2.19 -3.01
C ILE A 102 -7.47 -2.38 -4.31
N PHE A 103 -7.46 -3.60 -4.82
CA PHE A 103 -6.74 -3.97 -6.03
C PHE A 103 -7.69 -4.28 -7.18
N PHE A 104 -7.28 -3.94 -8.39
CA PHE A 104 -7.99 -4.29 -9.63
C PHE A 104 -7.01 -4.86 -10.66
N GLY A 105 -7.19 -6.13 -10.99
CA GLY A 105 -6.43 -6.81 -12.03
C GLY A 105 -7.02 -6.55 -13.41
N GLN A 106 -6.77 -5.37 -13.99
CA GLN A 106 -7.27 -5.01 -15.32
C GLN A 106 -6.81 -5.99 -16.41
N GLN A 107 -5.55 -6.41 -16.35
CA GLN A 107 -4.98 -7.42 -17.24
C GLN A 107 -4.37 -8.54 -16.40
N PRO A 108 -4.92 -9.77 -16.47
CA PRO A 108 -4.31 -10.92 -15.83
C PRO A 108 -2.90 -11.20 -16.38
N ALA A 109 -1.97 -11.55 -15.51
CA ALA A 109 -0.65 -12.04 -15.92
C ALA A 109 -0.78 -13.40 -16.61
N ALA A 110 0.07 -13.65 -17.62
CA ALA A 110 0.10 -14.96 -18.31
C ALA A 110 0.56 -16.10 -17.40
N ALA A 111 1.46 -15.80 -16.45
CA ALA A 111 1.91 -16.69 -15.39
C ALA A 111 2.40 -15.85 -14.19
N GLY A 112 2.26 -16.36 -12.98
CA GLY A 112 2.63 -15.63 -11.76
C GLY A 112 1.74 -14.40 -11.52
N GLY A 113 2.34 -13.34 -10.97
CA GLY A 113 1.68 -12.03 -10.81
C GLY A 113 0.52 -12.01 -9.81
N GLN A 114 0.37 -13.04 -8.98
CA GLN A 114 -0.65 -13.06 -7.94
C GLN A 114 -0.31 -12.07 -6.82
N THR A 115 -1.32 -11.39 -6.30
CA THR A 115 -1.21 -10.63 -5.05
C THR A 115 -1.50 -11.57 -3.88
N SER A 116 -0.47 -12.15 -3.29
CA SER A 116 -0.59 -12.95 -2.08
C SER A 116 -0.90 -12.07 -0.87
N PHE A 117 -1.77 -12.55 0.02
CA PHE A 117 -2.04 -11.91 1.32
C PHE A 117 -2.03 -12.96 2.43
N ILE A 118 -1.64 -12.52 3.64
CA ILE A 118 -1.62 -13.35 4.86
C ILE A 118 -2.28 -12.54 5.97
N PRO A 119 -3.23 -13.11 6.74
CA PRO A 119 -3.78 -12.46 7.92
C PRO A 119 -2.70 -12.30 9.01
N SER A 120 -2.30 -11.06 9.30
CA SER A 120 -1.17 -10.79 10.18
C SER A 120 -1.43 -11.16 11.64
N ASN A 121 -2.69 -11.07 12.11
CA ASN A 121 -3.06 -11.53 13.45
C ASN A 121 -2.82 -13.03 13.64
N ILE A 122 -3.19 -13.85 12.65
CA ILE A 122 -2.95 -15.30 12.70
C ILE A 122 -1.45 -15.61 12.67
N LEU A 123 -0.66 -14.83 11.92
CA LEU A 123 0.79 -14.97 11.92
C LEU A 123 1.38 -14.68 13.32
N VAL A 124 0.91 -13.64 14.00
CA VAL A 124 1.36 -13.30 15.36
C VAL A 124 0.91 -14.36 16.37
N GLU A 125 -0.34 -14.85 16.30
CA GLU A 125 -0.84 -15.94 17.14
C GLU A 125 0.05 -17.18 17.02
N LYS A 126 0.38 -17.59 15.80
CA LYS A 126 1.29 -18.73 15.54
C LYS A 126 2.71 -18.47 16.04
N LEU A 127 3.22 -17.26 15.85
CA LEU A 127 4.55 -16.90 16.34
C LEU A 127 4.60 -16.90 17.87
N GLN A 128 3.53 -16.49 18.54
CA GLN A 128 3.41 -16.54 20.00
C GLN A 128 3.36 -17.97 20.53
N GLU A 129 2.73 -18.90 19.80
CA GLU A 129 2.71 -20.32 20.13
C GLU A 129 4.08 -20.99 19.94
N GLU A 130 4.79 -20.67 18.86
CA GLU A 130 6.05 -21.34 18.50
C GLU A 130 7.30 -20.68 19.13
N MET A 131 7.29 -19.36 19.30
CA MET A 131 8.45 -18.54 19.72
C MET A 131 8.02 -17.37 20.64
N PRO A 132 7.40 -17.64 21.80
CA PRO A 132 6.86 -16.61 22.68
C PRO A 132 7.90 -15.57 23.12
N GLU A 133 9.15 -15.98 23.33
CA GLU A 133 10.26 -15.11 23.72
C GLU A 133 10.64 -14.10 22.63
N VAL A 134 10.43 -14.46 21.36
CA VAL A 134 10.67 -13.53 20.23
C VAL A 134 9.59 -12.48 20.18
N VAL A 135 8.32 -12.86 20.39
CA VAL A 135 7.20 -11.91 20.43
C VAL A 135 7.37 -10.95 21.61
N GLU A 136 7.65 -11.48 22.81
CA GLU A 136 7.91 -10.66 23.99
C GLU A 136 9.05 -9.66 23.76
N LYS A 137 10.14 -10.09 23.11
CA LYS A 137 11.24 -9.20 22.75
C LYS A 137 10.80 -8.08 21.81
N PHE A 138 10.00 -8.36 20.79
CA PHE A 138 9.48 -7.33 19.89
C PHE A 138 8.55 -6.34 20.61
N GLU A 139 7.72 -6.81 21.53
CA GLU A 139 6.83 -5.95 22.32
C GLU A 139 7.60 -5.04 23.29
N GLN A 140 8.66 -5.55 23.92
CA GLN A 140 9.48 -4.81 24.88
C GLN A 140 10.45 -3.83 24.20
N ASP A 141 11.17 -4.28 23.17
CA ASP A 141 12.28 -3.54 22.59
C ASP A 141 11.89 -2.77 21.32
N GLY A 142 10.79 -3.17 20.66
CA GLY A 142 10.45 -2.68 19.33
C GLY A 142 11.46 -3.12 18.27
N ILE A 143 11.60 -2.32 17.21
CA ILE A 143 12.48 -2.60 16.06
C ILE A 143 13.21 -1.35 15.60
N ILE A 144 14.44 -1.55 15.09
CA ILE A 144 15.22 -0.49 14.45
C ILE A 144 15.23 -0.75 12.94
N TYR A 145 14.63 0.16 12.17
CA TYR A 145 14.78 0.18 10.72
C TYR A 145 16.00 1.00 10.32
N THR A 146 16.93 0.39 9.59
CA THR A 146 18.05 1.09 8.96
C THR A 146 17.78 1.22 7.47
N LEU A 147 17.53 2.43 7.00
CA LEU A 147 17.37 2.73 5.57
C LEU A 147 18.70 3.20 4.99
N HIS A 148 19.25 2.43 4.06
CA HIS A 148 20.42 2.84 3.29
C HIS A 148 19.98 3.64 2.06
N THR A 149 20.33 4.93 2.03
CA THR A 149 20.07 5.81 0.88
C THR A 149 21.38 6.30 0.29
N LYS A 150 21.38 6.71 -0.99
CA LYS A 150 22.52 7.40 -1.58
C LYS A 150 22.72 8.75 -0.88
N SER A 151 23.98 9.14 -0.65
CA SER A 151 24.34 10.37 0.08
C SER A 151 23.92 11.66 -0.64
N LYS A 152 23.85 11.63 -1.98
CA LYS A 152 23.43 12.75 -2.81
C LYS A 152 22.57 12.27 -3.97
N TYR A 153 21.60 13.10 -4.33
CA TYR A 153 20.90 12.99 -5.61
C TYR A 153 21.87 13.39 -6.73
N ILE A 154 22.20 12.45 -7.61
CA ILE A 154 22.96 12.70 -8.84
C ILE A 154 21.95 12.42 -9.96
N GLY A 155 21.29 13.47 -10.47
CA GLY A 155 20.12 13.36 -11.35
C GLY A 155 20.38 12.79 -12.75
N THR A 156 21.17 11.73 -12.86
CA THR A 156 21.65 11.12 -14.10
C THR A 156 21.07 9.72 -14.35
N SER A 157 20.23 9.19 -13.46
CA SER A 157 19.72 7.81 -13.53
C SER A 157 18.18 7.80 -13.52
N THR A 158 17.59 7.16 -14.53
CA THR A 158 16.15 6.85 -14.62
C THR A 158 15.71 5.77 -13.62
N ILE A 159 16.64 5.17 -12.87
CA ILE A 159 16.40 4.16 -11.82
C ILE A 159 16.40 4.82 -10.43
N ASP A 160 16.71 6.11 -10.32
CA ASP A 160 16.62 6.85 -9.06
C ASP A 160 15.16 7.18 -8.75
N THR A 161 14.40 6.18 -8.32
CA THR A 161 13.04 6.36 -7.77
C THR A 161 13.10 7.24 -6.52
N GLU A 162 11.96 7.85 -6.15
CA GLU A 162 11.86 8.85 -5.07
C GLU A 162 12.45 8.40 -3.71
N CYS A 163 12.56 7.10 -3.45
CA CYS A 163 13.09 6.53 -2.19
C CYS A 163 14.58 6.19 -2.18
N THR A 164 15.31 6.37 -3.28
CA THR A 164 16.75 6.01 -3.32
C THR A 164 17.66 7.04 -2.65
N VAL A 165 17.12 8.21 -2.32
CA VAL A 165 17.85 9.37 -1.80
C VAL A 165 17.00 10.07 -0.73
N TRP A 166 17.53 10.26 0.48
CA TRP A 166 16.77 10.83 1.60
C TRP A 166 16.23 12.24 1.30
N GLN A 167 16.95 13.04 0.50
CA GLN A 167 16.53 14.40 0.15
C GLN A 167 15.22 14.42 -0.63
N ARG A 168 14.96 13.38 -1.46
CA ARG A 168 13.70 13.24 -2.20
C ARG A 168 12.58 12.75 -1.29
N MET A 169 12.85 11.70 -0.51
CA MET A 169 11.92 11.16 0.47
C MET A 169 11.42 12.25 1.45
N LEU A 170 12.33 13.09 1.94
CA LEU A 170 12.03 14.13 2.94
C LEU A 170 11.83 15.52 2.32
N LYS A 171 11.94 15.64 0.99
CA LYS A 171 11.73 16.86 0.19
C LYS A 171 12.56 18.06 0.67
N THR A 172 13.77 17.83 1.16
CA THR A 172 14.67 18.86 1.72
C THR A 172 16.14 18.45 1.57
N THR A 173 17.04 19.42 1.54
CA THR A 173 18.50 19.21 1.58
C THR A 173 19.13 19.61 2.92
N ASN A 174 18.34 20.18 3.83
CA ASN A 174 18.80 20.59 5.17
C ASN A 174 18.58 19.44 6.17
N LEU A 175 19.64 19.00 6.85
CA LEU A 175 19.59 17.85 7.77
C LEU A 175 18.67 18.07 8.98
N VAL A 176 18.65 19.27 9.56
CA VAL A 176 17.78 19.58 10.71
C VAL A 176 16.31 19.51 10.31
N GLU A 177 15.98 20.07 9.14
CA GLU A 177 14.63 19.98 8.58
C GLU A 177 14.30 18.54 8.16
N ALA A 178 15.27 17.77 7.69
CA ALA A 178 15.11 16.36 7.34
C ALA A 178 14.74 15.51 8.56
N GLU A 179 15.46 15.68 9.67
CA GLU A 179 15.16 15.01 10.94
C GLU A 179 13.76 15.35 11.44
N LYS A 180 13.37 16.63 11.40
CA LYS A 180 12.03 17.07 11.77
C LYS A 180 10.96 16.39 10.91
N ARG A 181 11.09 16.44 9.58
CA ARG A 181 10.11 15.83 8.66
C ARG A 181 10.05 14.32 8.81
N ALA A 182 11.19 13.67 9.02
CA ALA A 182 11.24 12.24 9.24
C ALA A 182 10.47 11.86 10.51
N LEU A 183 10.62 12.62 11.61
CA LEU A 183 9.86 12.40 12.84
C LEU A 183 8.36 12.71 12.69
N GLU A 184 7.96 13.67 11.86
CA GLU A 184 6.54 13.96 11.58
C GLU A 184 5.88 12.86 10.73
N MET A 185 6.66 12.24 9.86
CA MET A 185 6.17 11.38 8.78
C MET A 185 6.27 9.89 9.10
N LEU A 186 7.39 9.46 9.68
CA LEU A 186 7.68 8.06 9.99
C LEU A 186 7.19 7.72 11.40
N ASN A 187 6.66 6.52 11.56
CA ASN A 187 6.26 5.99 12.86
C ASN A 187 7.49 5.55 13.66
N CYS A 188 8.26 6.51 14.16
CA CYS A 188 9.48 6.29 14.92
C CYS A 188 9.63 7.33 16.04
N ASP A 189 10.37 6.97 17.09
CA ASP A 189 10.67 7.86 18.22
C ASP A 189 11.97 8.64 18.02
N LYS A 190 12.86 8.13 17.15
CA LYS A 190 14.16 8.71 16.89
C LYS A 190 14.60 8.47 15.46
N VAL A 191 15.21 9.49 14.87
CA VAL A 191 15.88 9.42 13.56
C VAL A 191 17.35 9.75 13.77
N LYS A 192 18.24 9.04 13.08
CA LYS A 192 19.67 9.29 13.10
C LYS A 192 20.22 9.21 11.68
N PHE A 193 20.76 10.31 11.18
CA PHE A 193 21.53 10.32 9.95
C PHE A 193 22.98 9.89 10.25
N ASN A 194 23.52 8.98 9.46
CA ASN A 194 24.94 8.65 9.51
C ASN A 194 25.70 9.73 8.72
N ASN A 195 26.62 10.42 9.39
CA ASN A 195 27.56 11.36 8.77
C ASN A 195 28.68 10.63 8.04
#